data_AF-B3MHJ3-F1
#
_entry.id   AF-B3MHJ3-F1
#
_cell.length_a   1.000
_cell.length_b   1.000
_cell.length_c   1.000
_cell.angle_alpha   90.00
_cell.angle_beta   90.00
_cell.angle_gamma   90.00
#
_symmetry.space_group_name_H-M   'P 1'
#
loop_
_entity.id
_entity.type
_entity.pdbx_description
1 polymer ?
#
loop_
_entity_poly.entity_id
_entity_poly.type
_entity_poly.pdbx_seq_one_letter_code
_entity_poly.pdbx_strand_id
1 'polypeptide(L)'
;MAPLPLCLLVLAVAICGGHAYEAPEARVRVFYPKGFEVSIPDEPGISLFAFHGKVNEEFDGLEAGRWARDIPKAKHGRWIFRDRETKLNLGDTLYFWTYVVYNGLGYRQDDGAHVVNGYDQNT
;
A
#
# COMPACT_ATOMS: atom_id res chain seq x y z
N MET A 1 -54.43 -1.48 -1.83
CA MET A 1 -52.97 -1.22 -1.91
C MET A 1 -52.50 -0.83 -0.52
N ALA A 2 -51.79 -1.72 0.18
CA ALA A 2 -51.29 -1.42 1.53
C ALA A 2 -50.08 -0.48 1.42
N PRO A 3 -49.98 0.61 2.22
CA PRO A 3 -48.80 1.45 2.21
C PRO A 3 -47.61 0.64 2.75
N LEU A 4 -46.52 0.60 1.99
CA LEU A 4 -45.28 -0.01 2.44
C LEU A 4 -44.83 0.73 3.72
N PRO A 5 -44.51 0.04 4.84
CA PRO A 5 -44.17 0.71 6.09
C PRO A 5 -42.90 1.56 5.89
N LEU A 6 -42.98 2.85 6.19
CA LEU A 6 -41.87 3.81 6.12
C LEU A 6 -40.58 3.28 6.82
N CYS A 7 -40.73 2.44 7.85
CA CYS A 7 -39.63 1.74 8.53
C CYS A 7 -38.80 0.82 7.62
N LEU A 8 -39.40 0.13 6.64
CA LEU A 8 -38.67 -0.73 5.71
C LEU A 8 -37.82 0.09 4.73
N LEU A 9 -38.25 1.31 4.40
CA LEU A 9 -37.50 2.23 3.54
C LEU A 9 -36.26 2.79 4.26
N VAL A 10 -36.39 3.13 5.56
CA VAL A 10 -35.28 3.64 6.39
C VAL A 10 -34.21 2.56 6.62
N LEU A 11 -34.62 1.30 6.81
CA LEU A 11 -33.67 0.19 6.97
C LEU A 11 -32.90 -0.11 5.67
N ALA A 12 -33.57 0.00 4.51
CA ALA A 12 -32.92 -0.20 3.21
C ALA A 12 -31.88 0.88 2.88
N VAL A 13 -32.12 2.14 3.26
CA VAL A 13 -31.15 3.25 3.08
C VAL A 13 -29.93 3.10 3.98
N ALA A 14 -30.08 2.53 5.19
CA ALA A 14 -28.96 2.30 6.11
C ALA A 14 -28.00 1.18 5.68
N ILE A 15 -28.44 0.28 4.78
CA ILE A 15 -27.64 -0.85 4.28
C ILE A 15 -26.84 -0.46 3.02
N CYS A 16 -27.11 0.72 2.44
CA CYS A 16 -26.41 1.19 1.26
C CYS A 16 -25.13 1.97 1.62
N GLY A 17 -23.99 1.28 1.62
CA GLY A 17 -22.75 1.88 1.10
C GLY A 17 -21.62 2.21 2.06
N GLY A 18 -21.47 1.50 3.18
CA GLY A 18 -20.21 1.54 3.93
C GLY A 18 -19.18 0.63 3.26
N HIS A 19 -18.43 1.10 2.26
CA HIS A 19 -17.20 0.41 1.86
C HIS A 19 -16.21 0.53 3.01
N ALA A 20 -15.77 -0.61 3.56
CA ALA A 20 -14.68 -0.62 4.51
C ALA A 20 -13.43 -0.06 3.82
N TYR A 21 -12.61 0.67 4.57
CA TYR A 21 -11.37 1.20 4.02
C TYR A 21 -10.42 0.06 3.64
N GLU A 22 -9.77 0.18 2.50
CA GLU A 22 -8.75 -0.73 2.00
C GLU A 22 -7.43 0.04 1.84
N ALA A 23 -6.31 -0.60 2.17
CA ALA A 23 -5.01 0.03 1.98
C ALA A 23 -4.75 0.25 0.48
N PRO A 24 -4.22 1.41 0.06
CA PRO A 24 -3.89 1.64 -1.34
C PRO A 24 -2.81 0.68 -1.83
N GLU A 25 -2.95 0.19 -3.07
CA GLU A 25 -1.88 -0.57 -3.71
C GLU A 25 -0.61 0.28 -3.86
N ALA A 26 0.51 -0.28 -3.44
CA ALA A 26 1.80 0.38 -3.51
C ALA A 26 2.36 0.37 -4.94
N ARG A 27 2.81 1.54 -5.39
CA ARG A 27 3.58 1.70 -6.61
C ARG A 27 5.06 1.48 -6.33
N VAL A 28 5.66 0.54 -7.05
CA VAL A 28 7.10 0.32 -7.09
C VAL A 28 7.71 1.07 -8.29
N ARG A 29 8.84 1.75 -8.07
CA ARG A 29 9.68 2.34 -9.11
C ARG A 29 11.11 1.87 -8.91
N VAL A 30 11.77 1.43 -9.97
CA VAL A 30 13.13 0.88 -9.90
C VAL A 30 14.06 1.77 -10.71
N PHE A 31 15.20 2.17 -10.15
CA PHE A 31 16.06 3.16 -10.79
C PHE A 31 17.39 2.55 -11.25
N TYR A 32 17.97 3.15 -12.28
CA TYR A 32 19.30 2.83 -12.76
C TYR A 32 20.31 3.90 -12.30
N PRO A 33 21.54 3.54 -11.87
CA PRO A 33 22.10 2.18 -11.79
C PRO A 33 21.72 1.39 -10.53
N LYS A 34 21.06 2.04 -9.57
CA LYS A 34 20.64 1.46 -8.29
C LYS A 34 19.54 2.31 -7.65
N GLY A 35 18.89 1.72 -6.65
CA GLY A 35 17.83 2.31 -5.84
C GLY A 35 16.44 1.94 -6.35
N PHE A 36 15.48 2.03 -5.46
CA PHE A 36 14.06 1.87 -5.76
C PHE A 36 13.21 2.67 -4.77
N GLU A 37 11.97 2.94 -5.18
CA GLU A 37 10.95 3.58 -4.36
C GLU A 37 9.72 2.68 -4.28
N VAL A 38 9.10 2.67 -3.10
CA VAL A 38 7.77 2.09 -2.90
C VAL A 38 6.90 3.17 -2.28
N SER A 39 5.74 3.43 -2.88
CA SER A 39 4.90 4.54 -2.46
C SER A 39 3.41 4.31 -2.66
N ILE A 40 2.62 4.90 -1.77
CA ILE A 40 1.16 5.00 -1.90
C ILE A 40 0.77 6.48 -2.04
N PRO A 41 -0.39 6.78 -2.67
CA PRO A 41 -0.96 8.13 -2.58
C PRO A 41 -1.23 8.52 -1.13
N ASP A 42 -1.05 9.80 -0.82
CA ASP A 42 -1.53 10.36 0.43
C ASP A 42 -3.03 10.69 0.34
N GLU A 43 -3.74 10.56 1.44
CA GLU A 43 -5.14 10.96 1.55
C GLU A 43 -5.50 11.34 2.99
N PRO A 44 -6.55 12.17 3.18
CA PRO A 44 -7.00 12.55 4.52
C PRO A 44 -7.33 11.34 5.39
N GLY A 45 -6.64 11.22 6.52
CA GLY A 45 -6.85 10.16 7.50
C GLY A 45 -5.65 9.22 7.64
N ILE A 46 -4.77 9.12 6.64
CA ILE A 46 -3.51 8.37 6.80
C ILE A 46 -2.58 9.14 7.73
N SER A 47 -2.08 8.46 8.76
CA SER A 47 -1.12 9.03 9.72
C SER A 47 0.22 8.30 9.74
N LEU A 48 0.31 7.12 9.12
CA LEU A 48 1.54 6.34 9.01
C LEU A 48 1.45 5.41 7.81
N PHE A 49 2.60 5.21 7.15
CA PHE A 49 2.82 4.16 6.16
C PHE A 49 4.05 3.35 6.58
N ALA A 50 3.98 2.03 6.51
CA ALA A 50 5.13 1.14 6.70
C ALA A 50 5.31 0.24 5.48
N PHE A 51 6.57 0.01 5.13
CA PHE A 51 6.97 -0.87 4.05
C PHE A 51 7.84 -2.01 4.59
N HIS A 52 7.46 -3.23 4.20
CA HIS A 52 8.19 -4.46 4.49
C HIS A 52 8.47 -5.21 3.19
N GLY A 53 9.73 -5.55 2.91
CA GLY A 53 10.09 -6.15 1.63
C GLY A 53 11.28 -7.11 1.67
N LYS A 54 11.29 -8.04 0.72
CA LYS A 54 12.36 -8.99 0.41
C LYS A 54 12.54 -9.06 -1.12
N VAL A 55 13.72 -9.46 -1.58
CA VAL A 55 14.00 -9.65 -3.01
C VAL A 55 14.25 -11.11 -3.28
N ASN A 56 13.56 -11.68 -4.26
CA ASN A 56 13.65 -13.09 -4.68
C ASN A 56 13.37 -14.11 -3.55
N GLU A 57 12.62 -13.70 -2.53
CA GLU A 57 12.22 -14.51 -1.39
C GLU A 57 10.81 -14.09 -0.97
N GLU A 58 9.88 -15.04 -0.94
CA GLU A 58 8.51 -14.83 -0.45
C GLU A 58 8.48 -14.64 1.08
N PHE A 59 7.36 -14.14 1.58
CA PHE A 59 7.12 -13.99 3.02
C PHE A 59 6.39 -15.21 3.58
N ASP A 60 6.72 -15.61 4.81
CA ASP A 60 5.88 -16.46 5.65
C ASP A 60 5.09 -15.57 6.63
N GLY A 61 3.94 -15.08 6.17
CA GLY A 61 3.10 -14.15 6.92
C GLY A 61 3.71 -12.74 7.05
N LEU A 62 3.60 -12.13 8.23
CA LEU A 62 3.94 -10.71 8.46
C LEU A 62 5.34 -10.53 9.07
N GLU A 63 6.33 -11.23 8.53
CA GLU A 63 7.73 -11.02 8.93
C GLU A 63 8.19 -9.59 8.62
N ALA A 64 9.23 -9.14 9.31
CA ALA A 64 9.82 -7.82 9.05
C ALA A 64 10.39 -7.71 7.62
N GLY A 65 11.00 -8.78 7.09
CA GLY A 65 11.71 -8.76 5.81
C GLY A 65 13.08 -8.07 5.87
N ARG A 66 13.71 -7.91 4.70
CA ARG A 66 15.02 -7.24 4.54
C ARG A 66 14.90 -5.73 4.77
N TRP A 67 13.85 -5.13 4.23
CA TRP A 67 13.47 -3.75 4.51
C TRP A 67 12.26 -3.77 5.42
N ALA A 68 12.32 -3.01 6.50
CA ALA A 68 11.23 -2.83 7.47
C ALA A 68 11.33 -1.40 8.00
N ARG A 69 10.48 -0.50 7.49
CA ARG A 69 10.58 0.93 7.81
C ARG A 69 9.21 1.59 7.91
N ASP A 70 9.07 2.40 8.94
CA ASP A 70 7.98 3.36 9.10
C ASP A 70 8.32 4.68 8.42
N ILE A 71 7.32 5.25 7.76
CA ILE A 71 7.34 6.53 7.08
C ILE A 71 6.28 7.38 7.79
N PRO A 72 6.69 8.29 8.69
CA PRO A 72 5.76 9.02 9.57
C PRO A 72 5.15 10.27 8.91
N LYS A 73 5.55 10.59 7.67
CA LYS A 73 5.07 11.79 6.98
C LYS A 73 5.09 11.63 5.47
N ALA A 74 3.97 11.98 4.83
CA ALA A 74 3.89 12.15 3.39
C ALA A 74 4.72 13.33 2.87
N LYS A 75 5.19 13.22 1.63
CA LYS A 75 5.88 14.28 0.88
C LYS A 75 5.29 14.36 -0.51
N HIS A 76 4.93 15.57 -0.95
CA HIS A 76 4.38 15.82 -2.29
C HIS A 76 3.19 14.89 -2.64
N GLY A 77 2.26 14.73 -1.69
CA GLY A 77 1.04 13.94 -1.89
C GLY A 77 1.25 12.41 -1.91
N ARG A 78 2.39 11.91 -1.41
CA ARG A 78 2.67 10.47 -1.33
C ARG A 78 3.42 10.10 -0.06
N TRP A 79 3.20 8.88 0.41
CA TRP A 79 4.06 8.22 1.41
C TRP A 79 5.11 7.41 0.67
N ILE A 80 6.40 7.63 0.98
CA ILE A 80 7.50 7.10 0.14
C ILE A 80 8.55 6.44 1.02
N PHE A 81 8.72 5.14 0.84
CA PHE A 81 9.95 4.43 1.17
C PHE A 81 10.93 4.59 0.01
N ARG A 82 12.20 4.89 0.30
CA ARG A 82 13.27 5.00 -0.71
C ARG A 82 14.54 4.33 -0.25
N ASP A 83 15.03 3.38 -1.04
CA ASP A 83 16.38 2.83 -0.97
C ASP A 83 17.20 3.41 -2.13
N ARG A 84 18.40 3.92 -1.85
CA ARG A 84 19.29 4.52 -2.86
C ARG A 84 20.47 3.64 -3.25
N GLU A 85 20.64 2.51 -2.58
CA GLU A 85 21.84 1.68 -2.64
C GLU A 85 21.59 0.33 -3.29
N THR A 86 20.41 -0.26 -3.10
CA THR A 86 20.10 -1.58 -3.64
C THR A 86 20.07 -1.57 -5.16
N LYS A 87 20.90 -2.40 -5.78
CA LYS A 87 20.82 -2.69 -7.21
C LYS A 87 19.86 -3.86 -7.44
N LEU A 88 18.74 -3.58 -8.09
CA LEU A 88 17.82 -4.60 -8.59
C LEU A 88 18.11 -4.86 -10.08
N ASN A 89 18.10 -6.12 -10.48
CA ASN A 89 18.33 -6.55 -11.85
C ASN A 89 17.01 -6.89 -12.54
N LEU A 90 17.02 -6.86 -13.88
CA LEU A 90 15.87 -7.34 -14.65
C LEU A 90 15.58 -8.81 -14.30
N GLY A 91 14.32 -9.12 -14.03
CA GLY A 91 13.86 -10.44 -13.59
C GLY A 91 13.86 -10.66 -12.08
N ASP A 92 14.50 -9.79 -11.28
CA ASP A 92 14.33 -9.85 -9.82
C ASP A 92 12.86 -9.59 -9.47
N THR A 93 12.36 -10.23 -8.42
CA THR A 93 11.03 -10.02 -7.87
C THR A 93 11.13 -9.42 -6.48
N LEU A 94 10.56 -8.23 -6.30
CA LEU A 94 10.37 -7.61 -5.00
C LEU A 94 9.06 -8.13 -4.40
N TYR A 95 9.14 -8.98 -3.38
CA TYR A 95 8.00 -9.38 -2.56
C TYR A 95 7.86 -8.42 -1.39
N PHE A 96 6.63 -8.05 -1.04
CA PHE A 96 6.38 -7.07 0.01
C PHE A 96 4.97 -7.13 0.58
N TRP A 97 4.82 -6.54 1.76
CA TRP A 97 3.54 -6.11 2.29
C TRP A 97 3.67 -4.68 2.79
N THR A 98 2.55 -3.96 2.83
CA THR A 98 2.52 -2.59 3.36
C THR A 98 1.47 -2.44 4.44
N TYR A 99 1.66 -1.45 5.30
CA TYR A 99 0.72 -1.12 6.35
C TYR A 99 0.45 0.38 6.38
N VAL A 100 -0.81 0.75 6.56
CA VAL A 100 -1.23 2.14 6.78
C VAL A 100 -2.01 2.24 8.07
N VAL A 101 -1.80 3.34 8.79
CA VAL A 101 -2.73 3.75 9.85
C VAL A 101 -3.67 4.78 9.25
N TYR A 102 -4.93 4.40 9.05
CA TYR A 102 -6.00 5.25 8.55
C TYR A 102 -7.02 5.51 9.66
N ASN A 103 -7.20 6.77 10.06
CA ASN A 103 -8.07 7.19 11.16
C ASN A 103 -7.86 6.39 12.45
N GLY A 104 -6.60 6.06 12.77
CA GLY A 104 -6.20 5.31 13.96
C GLY A 104 -6.32 3.79 13.85
N LEU A 105 -6.78 3.26 12.71
CA LEU A 105 -6.91 1.82 12.46
C LEU A 105 -5.89 1.35 11.43
N GLY A 106 -5.41 0.12 11.60
CA GLY A 106 -4.41 -0.50 10.74
C GLY A 106 -5.00 -1.23 9.56
N TYR A 107 -4.48 -0.99 8.35
CA TYR A 107 -4.85 -1.69 7.12
C TYR A 107 -3.59 -2.09 6.36
N ARG A 108 -3.68 -3.16 5.57
CA ARG A 108 -2.53 -3.69 4.83
C ARG A 108 -2.84 -3.92 3.36
N GLN A 109 -1.80 -3.81 2.56
CA GLN A 109 -1.70 -4.57 1.32
C GLN A 109 -0.82 -5.79 1.63
N ASP A 110 -1.42 -6.97 1.59
CA ASP A 110 -0.73 -8.25 1.73
C ASP A 110 -0.34 -8.79 0.33
N ASP A 111 0.57 -9.76 0.27
CA ASP A 111 0.98 -10.51 -0.95
C ASP A 111 1.42 -9.65 -2.17
N GLY A 112 2.03 -8.48 -1.91
CA GLY A 112 2.59 -7.62 -2.95
C GLY A 112 3.78 -8.28 -3.65
N ALA A 113 3.77 -8.29 -4.98
CA ALA A 113 4.89 -8.78 -5.79
C ALA A 113 5.13 -7.86 -7.00
N HIS A 114 6.38 -7.48 -7.23
CA HIS A 114 6.77 -6.67 -8.38
C HIS A 114 8.00 -7.25 -9.08
N VAL A 115 7.82 -7.73 -10.32
CA VAL A 115 8.92 -8.19 -11.17
C VAL A 115 9.56 -7.00 -11.87
N VAL A 116 10.88 -6.88 -11.75
CA VAL A 116 11.67 -5.80 -12.35
C VAL A 116 11.79 -6.05 -13.85
N ASN A 117 10.97 -5.35 -14.64
CA ASN A 117 10.95 -5.45 -16.09
C ASN A 117 11.57 -4.24 -16.80
N GLY A 118 11.97 -3.22 -16.05
CA GLY A 118 12.57 -1.99 -16.58
C GLY A 118 13.01 -1.05 -15.47
N TYR A 119 13.59 0.08 -15.86
CA TYR A 119 14.03 1.14 -14.95
C TYR A 119 13.30 2.45 -15.23
N ASP A 120 12.82 3.10 -14.18
CA ASP A 120 12.30 4.45 -14.17
C ASP A 120 13.41 5.48 -14.35
N GLN A 121 13.07 6.60 -15.01
CA GLN A 121 13.92 7.78 -15.05
C GLN A 121 13.98 8.44 -13.67
N ASN A 122 15.19 8.84 -13.26
CA ASN A 122 15.41 9.57 -12.02
C ASN A 122 15.07 11.06 -12.27
N THR A 123 13.79 11.41 -12.18
CA THR A 123 13.31 12.80 -12.19
C THR A 123 13.42 13.42 -10.82
#